data_AF-A0A0D3LLU0-F1
#
_entry.id   AF-A0A0D3LLU0-F1
#
_cell.length_a   1.000
_cell.length_b   1.000
_cell.length_c   1.000
_cell.angle_alpha   90.00
_cell.angle_beta   90.00
_cell.angle_gamma   90.00
#
_symmetry.space_group_name_H-M   'P 1'
#
loop_
_entity.id
_entity.type
_entity.pdbx_description
1 polymer ?
#
loop_
_entity_poly.entity_id
_entity_poly.type
_entity_poly.pdbx_seq_one_letter_code
_entity_poly.pdbx_strand_id
1 'polypeptide(L)'
;MLSASRSTAAPPPPHNARPQVLVKNAGDNTSVLMLFRDEERGTKASAAVINSLSSGKWTIKDLTEESLGSWEPSYDTELWKEKGILNLFVQKVEQVDGEGRASIPPQPIRVVEWKPDF
;
A
#
# COMPACT_ATOMS: atom_id res chain seq x y z
N MET A 1 30.88 31.55 -19.95
CA MET A 1 30.04 31.10 -18.83
C MET A 1 28.65 30.81 -19.39
N LEU A 2 28.30 29.53 -19.62
CA LEU A 2 26.92 29.14 -19.88
C LEU A 2 26.39 28.48 -18.61
N SER A 3 25.41 29.12 -17.99
CA SER A 3 24.63 28.55 -16.89
C SER A 3 23.65 27.55 -17.51
N ALA A 4 23.83 26.26 -17.25
CA ALA A 4 22.87 25.24 -17.63
C ALA A 4 21.69 25.32 -16.66
N SER A 5 20.56 25.85 -17.11
CA SER A 5 19.28 25.75 -16.42
C SER A 5 18.92 24.28 -16.25
N ARG A 6 18.89 23.79 -15.01
CA ARG A 6 18.36 22.46 -14.72
C ARG A 6 16.88 22.45 -15.08
N SER A 7 16.53 21.63 -16.07
CA SER A 7 15.14 21.28 -16.35
C SER A 7 14.56 20.62 -15.11
N THR A 8 13.61 21.29 -14.44
CA THR A 8 12.78 20.66 -13.42
C THR A 8 11.77 19.81 -14.18
N ALA A 9 12.08 18.52 -14.36
CA ALA A 9 11.11 17.56 -14.88
C ALA A 9 9.82 17.64 -14.05
N ALA A 10 8.67 17.65 -14.72
CA ALA A 10 7.39 17.59 -14.04
C ALA A 10 7.36 16.33 -13.16
N PRO A 11 6.79 16.39 -11.94
CA PRO A 11 6.66 15.20 -11.11
C PRO A 11 5.94 14.11 -11.91
N PRO A 12 6.35 12.83 -11.78
CA PRO A 12 5.66 11.74 -12.45
C PRO A 12 4.17 11.78 -12.08
N PRO A 13 3.27 11.38 -13.00
CA PRO A 13 1.84 11.35 -12.72
C PRO A 13 1.56 10.51 -11.47
N PRO A 14 0.49 10.84 -10.71
CA PRO A 14 0.08 10.07 -9.55
C PRO A 14 0.07 8.59 -9.86
N HIS A 15 0.84 7.79 -9.12
CA HIS A 15 0.88 6.36 -9.33
C HIS A 15 0.37 5.65 -8.09
N ASN A 16 -0.90 5.27 -8.10
CA ASN A 16 -1.49 4.42 -7.08
C ASN A 16 -0.81 3.05 -7.06
N ALA A 17 -0.64 2.47 -5.88
CA ALA A 17 0.05 1.19 -5.78
C ALA A 17 -0.79 0.09 -6.43
N ARG A 18 -0.13 -0.87 -7.06
CA ARG A 18 -0.78 -2.09 -7.51
C ARG A 18 -1.37 -2.81 -6.29
N PRO A 19 -2.69 -3.07 -6.26
CA PRO A 19 -3.33 -3.63 -5.08
C PRO A 19 -3.02 -5.11 -4.92
N GLN A 20 -3.16 -5.60 -3.69
CA GLN A 20 -3.22 -7.04 -3.39
C GLN A 20 -4.63 -7.37 -2.92
N VAL A 21 -5.23 -8.44 -3.44
CA VAL A 21 -6.61 -8.84 -3.12
C VAL A 21 -6.60 -10.19 -2.42
N LEU A 22 -7.25 -10.23 -1.26
CA LEU A 22 -7.39 -11.40 -0.41
C LEU A 22 -8.88 -11.72 -0.29
N VAL A 23 -9.22 -12.99 -0.50
CA VAL A 23 -10.61 -13.46 -0.49
C VAL A 23 -10.75 -14.54 0.56
N LYS A 24 -11.82 -14.48 1.33
CA LYS A 24 -12.22 -15.48 2.32
C LYS A 24 -13.66 -15.91 2.04
N ASN A 25 -13.95 -17.19 2.27
CA ASN A 25 -15.23 -17.84 1.95
C ASN A 25 -15.52 -17.87 0.43
N ALA A 26 -16.68 -18.41 0.07
CA ALA A 26 -17.19 -18.45 -1.31
C ALA A 26 -18.72 -18.23 -1.31
N GLY A 27 -19.28 -17.85 -2.46
CA GLY A 27 -20.71 -17.58 -2.62
C GLY A 27 -21.14 -16.26 -2.00
N ASP A 28 -22.37 -16.19 -1.48
CA ASP A 28 -22.97 -14.93 -0.98
C ASP A 28 -22.26 -14.35 0.26
N ASN A 29 -21.51 -15.18 0.98
CA ASN A 29 -20.73 -14.81 2.16
C ASN A 29 -19.25 -14.54 1.85
N THR A 30 -18.91 -14.29 0.58
CA THR A 30 -17.55 -13.94 0.17
C THR A 30 -17.14 -12.63 0.82
N SER A 31 -16.06 -12.68 1.61
CA SER A 31 -15.41 -11.51 2.17
C SER A 31 -14.18 -11.18 1.34
N VAL A 32 -13.96 -9.89 1.08
CA VAL A 32 -12.81 -9.41 0.31
C VAL A 32 -12.08 -8.36 1.12
N LEU A 33 -10.76 -8.46 1.13
CA LEU A 33 -9.84 -7.45 1.63
C LEU A 33 -8.91 -7.05 0.49
N MET A 34 -8.84 -5.75 0.23
CA MET A 34 -7.93 -5.17 -0.74
C MET A 34 -6.91 -4.31 -0.01
N LEU A 35 -5.63 -4.67 -0.11
CA LEU A 35 -4.51 -3.86 0.35
C LEU A 35 -4.12 -2.90 -0.77
N PHE A 36 -3.98 -1.62 -0.43
CA PHE A 36 -3.65 -0.59 -1.40
C PHE A 36 -2.91 0.57 -0.74
N ARG A 37 -2.45 1.49 -1.58
CA ARG A 37 -1.85 2.76 -1.17
C ARG A 37 -2.23 3.81 -2.21
N ASP A 38 -2.78 4.91 -1.72
CA ASP A 38 -3.44 5.94 -2.53
C ASP A 38 -2.97 7.33 -2.10
N GLU A 39 -2.67 8.20 -3.07
CA GLU A 39 -2.25 9.58 -2.82
C GLU A 39 -3.35 10.43 -2.18
N GLU A 40 -4.61 10.19 -2.53
CA GLU A 40 -5.76 10.88 -1.91
C GLU A 40 -5.89 10.57 -0.40
N ARG A 41 -5.24 9.49 0.04
CA ARG A 41 -5.20 9.04 1.45
C ARG A 41 -3.90 9.37 2.16
N GLY A 42 -3.08 10.24 1.58
CA GLY A 42 -1.77 10.60 2.12
C GLY A 42 -0.75 9.48 1.99
N THR A 43 -0.94 8.58 1.01
CA THR A 43 0.08 7.62 0.59
C THR A 43 0.42 6.62 1.71
N LYS A 44 -0.59 6.29 2.53
CA LYS A 44 -0.53 5.32 3.63
C LYS A 44 -0.79 3.92 3.13
N ALA A 45 -0.32 2.90 3.86
CA ALA A 45 -0.85 1.55 3.65
C ALA A 45 -2.30 1.53 4.13
N SER A 46 -3.22 1.14 3.27
CA SER A 46 -4.65 1.12 3.57
C SER A 46 -5.26 -0.23 3.16
N ALA A 47 -6.34 -0.60 3.83
CA ALA A 47 -7.14 -1.78 3.51
C ALA A 47 -8.59 -1.37 3.28
N ALA A 48 -9.19 -1.87 2.19
CA ALA A 48 -10.62 -1.84 1.96
C ALA A 48 -11.19 -3.23 2.23
N VAL A 49 -12.23 -3.32 3.05
CA VAL A 49 -12.81 -4.59 3.51
C VAL A 49 -14.30 -4.62 3.23
N ILE A 50 -14.78 -5.75 2.74
CA ILE A 50 -16.20 -6.08 2.65
C ILE A 50 -16.42 -7.49 3.22
N ASN A 51 -17.34 -7.63 4.15
CA ASN A 51 -17.59 -8.89 4.87
C ASN A 51 -18.60 -9.82 4.16
N SER A 52 -19.34 -9.27 3.19
CA SER A 52 -20.19 -10.01 2.27
C SER A 52 -20.39 -9.16 1.04
N LEU A 53 -20.03 -9.67 -0.14
CA LEU A 53 -20.22 -8.97 -1.41
C LEU A 53 -21.68 -8.52 -1.61
N SER A 54 -22.65 -9.31 -1.14
CA SER A 54 -24.07 -8.97 -1.24
C SER A 54 -24.45 -7.71 -0.46
N SER A 55 -23.69 -7.34 0.58
CA SER A 55 -23.96 -6.16 1.39
C SER A 55 -23.60 -4.85 0.67
N GLY A 56 -22.62 -4.87 -0.24
CA GLY A 56 -22.04 -3.69 -0.89
C GLY A 56 -21.34 -2.69 0.05
N LYS A 57 -21.20 -3.01 1.34
CA LYS A 57 -20.68 -2.08 2.36
C LYS A 57 -19.17 -2.25 2.55
N TRP A 58 -18.41 -1.36 1.93
CA TRP A 58 -16.96 -1.28 2.12
C TRP A 58 -16.60 -0.47 3.35
N THR A 59 -15.65 -0.97 4.13
CA THR A 59 -14.96 -0.22 5.20
C THR A 59 -13.51 -0.02 4.79
N ILE A 60 -13.02 1.21 4.90
CA ILE A 60 -11.62 1.54 4.60
C ILE A 60 -10.91 1.88 5.91
N LYS A 61 -9.72 1.32 6.10
CA LYS A 61 -8.86 1.58 7.25
C LYS A 61 -7.44 1.86 6.79
N ASP A 62 -6.82 2.90 7.34
CA ASP A 62 -5.38 3.11 7.19
C ASP A 62 -4.65 2.26 8.24
N LEU A 63 -3.66 1.49 7.79
CA LEU A 63 -2.86 0.57 8.60
C LEU A 63 -1.54 1.21 9.06
N THR A 64 -1.14 2.33 8.44
CA THR A 64 -0.05 3.18 8.90
C THR A 64 -0.55 4.58 9.21
N GLU A 65 0.10 5.25 10.17
CA GLU A 65 -0.19 6.66 10.47
C GLU A 65 0.51 7.61 9.48
N GLU A 66 1.71 7.21 9.03
CA GLU A 66 2.60 7.97 8.17
C GLU A 66 2.57 7.52 6.70
N SER A 67 3.01 8.42 5.82
CA SER A 67 3.18 8.17 4.39
C SER A 67 4.32 7.19 4.12
N LEU A 68 4.08 6.24 3.22
CA LEU A 68 5.08 5.28 2.74
C LEU A 68 5.67 5.68 1.38
N GLY A 69 5.31 6.86 0.85
CA GLY A 69 5.74 7.29 -0.48
C GLY A 69 5.34 6.28 -1.56
N SER A 70 6.25 5.94 -2.46
CA SER A 70 6.00 5.04 -3.59
C SER A 70 5.94 3.55 -3.22
N TRP A 71 5.72 3.20 -1.95
CA TRP A 71 5.58 1.81 -1.50
C TRP A 71 4.45 1.07 -2.25
N GLU A 72 4.69 -0.21 -2.50
CA GLU A 72 3.71 -1.16 -3.02
C GLU A 72 3.41 -2.26 -1.99
N PRO A 73 2.14 -2.69 -1.84
CA PRO A 73 1.74 -3.72 -0.90
C PRO A 73 2.47 -5.06 -1.08
N SER A 74 3.01 -5.56 0.02
CA SER A 74 3.50 -6.92 0.17
C SER A 74 3.15 -7.44 1.57
N TYR A 75 2.85 -8.73 1.67
CA TYR A 75 2.41 -9.35 2.91
C TYR A 75 2.86 -10.81 3.01
N ASP A 76 2.86 -11.34 4.24
CA ASP A 76 3.11 -12.76 4.50
C ASP A 76 1.89 -13.61 4.11
N THR A 77 1.98 -14.30 2.98
CA THR A 77 0.88 -15.09 2.41
C THR A 77 0.55 -16.33 3.24
N GLU A 78 1.55 -16.98 3.83
CA GLU A 78 1.32 -18.20 4.61
C GLU A 78 0.75 -17.86 5.99
N LEU A 79 1.23 -16.80 6.63
CA LEU A 79 0.64 -16.34 7.90
C LEU A 79 -0.84 -15.95 7.74
N TRP A 80 -1.17 -15.28 6.63
CA TRP A 80 -2.57 -14.98 6.29
C TRP A 80 -3.38 -16.27 6.15
N LYS A 81 -2.89 -17.22 5.34
CA LYS A 81 -3.57 -18.48 5.06
C LYS A 81 -3.79 -19.34 6.31
N GLU A 82 -2.82 -19.37 7.21
CA GLU A 82 -2.85 -20.22 8.40
C GLU A 82 -3.59 -19.58 9.58
N LYS A 83 -3.45 -18.25 9.77
CA LYS A 83 -3.91 -17.58 11.00
C LYS A 83 -4.85 -16.40 10.77
N GLY A 84 -5.06 -15.99 9.51
CA GLY A 84 -5.83 -14.80 9.18
C GLY A 84 -5.19 -13.51 9.72
N ILE A 85 -3.88 -13.51 9.93
CA ILE A 85 -3.12 -12.34 10.40
C ILE A 85 -2.38 -11.76 9.19
N LEU A 86 -2.52 -10.45 8.98
CA LEU A 86 -1.77 -9.72 7.96
C LEU A 86 -0.51 -9.13 8.58
N ASN A 87 0.64 -9.58 8.10
CA ASN A 87 1.92 -8.91 8.32
C ASN A 87 2.33 -8.21 7.04
N LEU A 88 2.29 -6.88 7.04
CA LEU A 88 2.76 -6.05 5.94
C LEU A 88 4.22 -5.69 6.13
N PHE A 89 5.02 -5.90 5.10
CA PHE A 89 6.39 -5.40 5.06
C PHE A 89 6.36 -3.96 4.54
N VAL A 90 6.68 -3.00 5.40
CA VAL A 90 6.59 -1.57 5.07
C VAL A 90 7.94 -0.88 5.19
N GLN A 91 8.21 -0.01 4.22
CA GLN A 91 9.34 0.90 4.18
C GLN A 91 8.86 2.15 3.45
N LYS A 92 9.26 3.34 3.92
CA LYS A 92 9.05 4.55 3.14
C LYS A 92 9.95 4.50 1.90
N VAL A 93 9.35 4.56 0.72
CA VAL A 93 10.04 4.54 -0.58
C VAL A 93 9.85 5.88 -1.26
N GLU A 94 10.90 6.48 -1.78
CA GLU A 94 10.78 7.64 -2.66
C GLU A 94 11.17 7.23 -4.07
N GLN A 95 10.28 7.44 -5.04
CA GLN A 95 10.63 7.30 -6.45
C GLN A 95 11.59 8.41 -6.84
N VAL A 96 12.69 8.02 -7.46
CA VAL A 96 13.50 8.91 -8.26
C VAL A 96 13.30 8.53 -9.69
N ASP A 97 13.19 9.55 -10.54
CA ASP A 97 13.18 9.36 -11.98
C ASP A 97 14.38 8.50 -12.43
N GLY A 98 14.22 7.77 -13.54
CA GLY A 98 15.00 6.58 -13.94
C GLY A 98 16.52 6.74 -14.11
N GLU A 99 17.08 7.89 -13.76
CA GLU A 99 18.48 8.25 -13.92
C GLU A 99 19.19 8.58 -12.58
N GLY A 100 18.51 8.48 -11.42
CA GLY A 100 19.08 8.86 -10.12
C GLY A 100 18.84 7.89 -8.96
N ARG A 101 19.80 7.82 -8.01
CA ARG A 101 19.57 7.21 -6.68
C ARG A 101 18.78 8.19 -5.80
N ALA A 102 17.86 7.68 -4.98
CA ALA A 102 17.18 8.49 -3.97
C ALA A 102 18.21 9.12 -3.05
N SER A 103 18.22 10.45 -2.98
CA SER A 103 19.08 11.20 -2.06
C SER A 103 18.52 11.18 -0.63
N ILE A 104 17.91 10.06 -0.22
CA ILE A 104 17.40 9.86 1.13
C ILE A 104 18.29 8.88 1.88
N PRO A 105 18.53 9.12 3.19
CA PRO A 105 19.11 8.10 4.05
C PRO A 105 18.27 6.81 4.03
N PRO A 106 18.88 5.65 4.31
CA PRO A 106 18.14 4.40 4.48
C PRO A 106 16.94 4.58 5.40
N GLN A 107 15.76 4.16 4.93
CA GLN A 107 14.53 4.22 5.72
C GLN A 107 14.35 2.91 6.49
N PRO A 108 13.87 2.97 7.74
CA PRO A 108 13.64 1.77 8.54
C PRO A 108 12.59 0.89 7.88
N ILE A 109 12.87 -0.41 7.89
CA ILE A 109 11.94 -1.45 7.51
C ILE A 109 11.24 -1.93 8.78
N ARG A 110 9.93 -2.14 8.71
CA ARG A 110 9.18 -2.73 9.82
C ARG A 110 8.06 -3.63 9.31
N VAL A 111 7.53 -4.43 10.22
CA VAL A 111 6.31 -5.20 10.01
C VAL A 111 5.15 -4.47 10.68
N VAL A 112 4.07 -4.26 9.93
CA VAL A 112 2.78 -3.83 10.48
C VAL A 112 1.90 -5.06 10.56
N GLU A 113 1.58 -5.47 11.78
CA GLU A 113 0.64 -6.56 12.05
C GLU A 113 -0.78 -6.02 12.17
N TRP A 114 -1.72 -6.66 11.49
CA TRP A 114 -3.14 -6.38 11.65
C TRP A 114 -3.96 -7.65 11.48
N LYS A 115 -4.90 -7.88 12.40
CA LYS A 115 -5.91 -8.92 12.28
C LYS A 115 -7.25 -8.29 11.92
N PRO A 116 -7.82 -8.55 10.73
CA PRO A 116 -9.14 -8.08 10.39
C PRO A 116 -10.23 -8.88 11.10
N ASP A 117 -11.33 -8.20 11.44
CA ASP A 117 -12.50 -8.79 12.08
C ASP A 117 -13.56 -9.18 11.02
N PHE A 118 -13.30 -10.23 10.22
CA PHE A 118 -14.27 -10.85 9.30
C PHE A 118 -13.92 -12.31 8.95
#